data_AF-A0A9D7K0S6-F1
#
_entry.id   AF-A0A9D7K0S6-F1
#
_cell.length_a   1.000
_cell.length_b   1.000
_cell.length_c   1.000
_cell.angle_alpha   90.00
_cell.angle_beta   90.00
_cell.angle_gamma   90.00
#
_symmetry.space_group_name_H-M   'P 1'
#
loop_
_entity.id
_entity.type
_entity.pdbx_description
1 polymer ?
#
loop_
_entity_poly.entity_id
_entity_poly.type
_entity_poly.pdbx_seq_one_letter_code
_entity_poly.pdbx_strand_id
1 'polypeptide(L)'
;MSAKFRYFPAIIRSEHEAAIDALASLDIPRGEVMNLLVAGWGQTGGAILAEVDVGRPVAAVPLPDGRWAACNTFPDHACGSHADAERTLARLLKRGRRGLVVCVAQ
;
A
#
# COMPACT_ATOMS: atom_id res chain seq x y z
N MET A 1 -14.60 21.63 4.29
CA MET A 1 -13.47 21.12 5.12
C MET A 1 -12.54 20.37 4.19
N SER A 2 -11.26 20.76 4.08
CA SER A 2 -10.31 20.07 3.22
C SER A 2 -9.95 18.72 3.85
N ALA A 3 -10.03 17.62 3.09
CA ALA A 3 -9.59 16.31 3.57
C ALA A 3 -8.09 16.38 3.93
N LYS A 4 -7.72 15.87 5.11
CA LYS A 4 -6.33 15.87 5.54
C LYS A 4 -5.70 14.58 5.03
N PHE A 5 -4.86 14.67 4.00
CA PHE A 5 -4.17 13.50 3.47
C PHE A 5 -2.95 13.16 4.32
N ARG A 6 -2.65 11.87 4.43
CA ARG A 6 -1.34 11.37 4.90
C ARG A 6 -0.68 10.57 3.80
N TYR A 7 0.63 10.77 3.69
CA TYR A 7 1.48 10.13 2.71
C TYR A 7 2.48 9.24 3.42
N PHE A 8 2.60 7.97 3.07
CA PHE A 8 3.62 7.09 3.66
C PHE A 8 4.34 6.25 2.61
N PRO A 9 5.62 5.89 2.85
CA PRO A 9 6.38 5.03 1.95
C PRO A 9 5.81 3.61 1.86
N ALA A 10 5.88 3.02 0.68
CA ALA A 10 5.60 1.63 0.43
C ALA A 10 6.69 1.04 -0.49
N ILE A 11 7.23 -0.13 -0.12
CA ILE A 11 8.23 -0.86 -0.93
C ILE A 11 7.54 -2.02 -1.63
N ILE A 12 7.64 -2.06 -2.96
CA ILE A 12 7.00 -3.07 -3.80
C ILE A 12 7.71 -4.42 -3.59
N ARG A 13 6.94 -5.45 -3.23
CA ARG A 13 7.35 -6.86 -3.22
C ARG A 13 7.12 -7.51 -4.58
N SER A 14 5.95 -7.27 -5.18
CA SER A 14 5.50 -7.88 -6.43
C SER A 14 4.38 -7.06 -7.07
N GLU A 15 4.14 -7.28 -8.36
CA GLU A 15 3.05 -6.65 -9.13
C GLU A 15 2.18 -7.74 -9.77
N HIS A 16 0.88 -7.50 -9.82
CA HIS A 16 -0.12 -8.48 -10.24
C HIS A 16 -1.24 -7.84 -11.05
N GLU A 17 -1.92 -8.61 -11.88
CA GLU A 17 -3.04 -8.11 -12.70
C GLU A 17 -4.28 -7.78 -11.86
N ALA A 18 -4.45 -8.42 -10.70
CA ALA A 18 -5.63 -8.24 -9.85
C ALA A 18 -5.28 -7.99 -8.38
N ALA A 19 -6.14 -7.24 -7.69
CA ALA A 19 -5.99 -6.92 -6.26
C ALA A 19 -5.96 -8.18 -5.38
N ILE A 20 -6.75 -9.21 -5.73
CA ILE A 20 -6.81 -10.48 -5.00
C ILE A 20 -5.45 -11.19 -5.00
N ASP A 21 -4.74 -11.18 -6.12
CA ASP A 21 -3.43 -11.83 -6.26
C ASP A 21 -2.35 -11.03 -5.54
N ALA A 22 -2.42 -9.70 -5.61
CA ALA A 22 -1.55 -8.82 -4.83
C ALA A 22 -1.70 -9.07 -3.33
N LEU A 23 -2.93 -9.11 -2.81
CA LEU A 23 -3.21 -9.41 -1.41
C LEU A 23 -2.77 -10.82 -1.01
N ALA A 24 -3.06 -11.83 -1.84
CA ALA A 24 -2.63 -13.21 -1.58
C ALA A 24 -1.11 -13.35 -1.50
N SER A 25 -0.36 -12.56 -2.29
CA SER A 25 1.11 -12.56 -2.27
C SER A 25 1.74 -11.88 -1.03
N LEU A 26 0.92 -11.23 -0.19
CA LEU A 26 1.35 -10.62 1.07
C LEU A 26 1.31 -11.56 2.26
N ASP A 27 1.06 -12.86 2.02
CA ASP A 27 0.96 -13.89 3.04
C ASP A 27 -0.30 -13.72 3.94
N ILE A 28 -1.33 -13.01 3.43
CA ILE A 28 -2.64 -12.84 4.10
C ILE A 28 -3.49 -14.11 3.91
N PRO A 29 -4.11 -14.66 4.96
CA PRO A 29 -5.03 -15.78 4.85
C PRO A 29 -6.18 -15.49 3.86
N ARG A 30 -6.54 -16.48 3.02
CA ARG A 30 -7.53 -16.28 1.95
C ARG A 30 -8.88 -15.73 2.42
N GLY A 31 -9.37 -16.15 3.59
CA GLY A 31 -10.61 -15.61 4.16
C GLY A 31 -10.52 -14.11 4.47
N GLU A 32 -9.36 -13.66 4.96
CA GLU A 32 -9.09 -12.26 5.25
C GLU A 32 -8.90 -11.44 3.97
N VAL A 33 -8.25 -11.99 2.94
CA VAL A 33 -8.18 -11.36 1.61
C VAL A 33 -9.57 -11.00 1.08
N MET A 34 -10.52 -11.93 1.19
CA MET A 34 -11.91 -11.68 0.75
C MET A 34 -12.57 -10.57 1.57
N ASN A 35 -12.39 -10.57 2.90
CA ASN A 35 -12.93 -9.52 3.77
C ASN A 35 -12.36 -8.15 3.42
N LEU A 36 -11.06 -8.05 3.15
CA LEU A 36 -10.39 -6.81 2.74
C LEU A 36 -10.88 -6.29 1.39
N LEU A 37 -11.06 -7.18 0.40
CA LEU A 37 -11.62 -6.82 -0.91
C LEU A 37 -13.05 -6.28 -0.79
N VAL A 38 -13.87 -6.90 0.07
CA VAL A 38 -15.23 -6.43 0.35
C VAL A 38 -15.20 -5.09 1.08
N ALA A 39 -14.32 -4.90 2.06
CA ALA A 39 -14.18 -3.64 2.80
C ALA A 39 -13.73 -2.48 1.90
N GLY A 40 -12.85 -2.75 0.93
CA GLY A 40 -12.42 -1.78 -0.08
C GLY A 40 -13.39 -1.60 -1.26
N TRP A 41 -14.47 -2.38 -1.31
CA TRP A 41 -15.40 -2.36 -2.45
C TRP A 41 -16.01 -0.97 -2.65
N GLY A 42 -15.99 -0.48 -3.89
CA GLY A 42 -16.49 0.86 -4.24
C GLY A 42 -15.48 2.00 -3.98
N GLN A 43 -14.36 1.74 -3.31
CA GLN A 43 -13.26 2.70 -3.18
C GLN A 43 -12.38 2.65 -4.43
N THR A 44 -12.72 3.46 -5.43
CA THR A 44 -11.99 3.48 -6.70
C THR A 44 -10.61 4.12 -6.50
N GLY A 45 -9.54 3.41 -6.89
CA GLY A 45 -8.17 3.93 -6.83
C GLY A 45 -7.54 3.98 -5.44
N GLY A 46 -8.20 3.45 -4.41
CA GLY A 46 -7.69 3.38 -3.04
C GLY A 46 -6.73 2.20 -2.83
N ALA A 47 -5.69 2.40 -2.01
CA ALA A 47 -4.89 1.30 -1.51
C ALA A 47 -5.67 0.51 -0.46
N ILE A 48 -5.58 -0.82 -0.50
CA ILE A 48 -6.15 -1.71 0.52
C ILE A 48 -5.05 -1.97 1.54
N LEU A 49 -5.22 -1.46 2.75
CA LEU A 49 -4.28 -1.63 3.86
C LEU A 49 -4.63 -2.84 4.70
N ALA A 50 -3.62 -3.55 5.17
CA ALA A 50 -3.76 -4.67 6.08
C ALA A 50 -2.53 -4.78 7.00
N GLU A 51 -2.64 -5.65 8.00
CA GLU A 51 -1.50 -6.10 8.81
C GLU A 51 -1.37 -7.61 8.66
N VAL A 52 -0.14 -8.09 8.59
CA VAL A 52 0.17 -9.53 8.53
C VAL A 52 1.14 -9.90 9.63
N ASP A 53 1.13 -11.17 10.04
CA ASP A 53 1.88 -11.66 11.19
C ASP A 53 1.60 -10.81 12.45
N VAL A 54 2.61 -10.57 13.29
CA VAL A 54 2.56 -9.77 14.52
C VAL A 54 2.55 -8.26 14.18
N GLY A 55 1.57 -7.82 13.38
CA GLY A 55 1.31 -6.40 13.11
C GLY A 55 2.18 -5.75 12.03
N ARG A 56 2.76 -6.52 11.09
CA ARG A 56 3.53 -5.93 9.98
C ARG A 56 2.59 -5.23 8.99
N PRO A 57 2.70 -3.91 8.76
CA PRO A 57 1.84 -3.21 7.81
C PRO A 57 2.16 -3.57 6.35
N VAL A 58 1.12 -3.87 5.59
CA VAL A 58 1.20 -4.19 4.16
C VAL A 58 0.06 -3.52 3.39
N ALA A 59 0.19 -3.43 2.08
CA ALA A 59 -0.87 -2.89 1.24
C ALA A 59 -0.87 -3.50 -0.17
N ALA A 60 -2.07 -3.64 -0.74
CA ALA A 60 -2.25 -3.74 -2.18
C ALA A 60 -2.58 -2.35 -2.73
N VAL A 61 -1.76 -1.86 -3.66
CA VAL A 61 -1.86 -0.49 -4.19
C VAL A 61 -2.11 -0.53 -5.70
N PRO A 62 -3.16 0.13 -6.22
CA PRO A 62 -3.39 0.19 -7.65
C PRO A 62 -2.29 1.00 -8.34
N LEU A 63 -1.85 0.54 -9.50
CA LEU A 63 -0.86 1.19 -10.34
C LEU A 63 -1.52 1.89 -11.54
N PRO A 64 -0.86 2.92 -12.13
CA PRO A 64 -1.42 3.65 -13.27
C PRO A 64 -1.69 2.80 -14.53
N ASP A 65 -1.02 1.65 -14.65
CA ASP A 65 -1.18 0.71 -15.77
C ASP A 65 -2.33 -0.29 -15.57
N GLY A 66 -3.10 -0.16 -14.48
CA GLY A 66 -4.22 -1.05 -14.13
C GLY A 66 -3.82 -2.26 -13.29
N ARG A 67 -2.51 -2.52 -13.10
CA ARG A 67 -2.02 -3.59 -12.24
C ARG A 67 -2.06 -3.16 -10.76
N TRP A 68 -1.69 -4.08 -9.88
CA TRP A 68 -1.66 -3.90 -8.43
C TRP A 68 -0.29 -4.26 -7.87
N ALA A 69 0.28 -3.38 -7.06
CA ALA A 69 1.51 -3.64 -6.32
C ALA A 69 1.21 -4.16 -4.91
N ALA A 70 1.76 -5.32 -4.58
CA ALA A 70 1.84 -5.81 -3.21
C ALA A 70 3.04 -5.17 -2.51
N CYS A 71 2.80 -4.46 -1.41
CA CYS A 71 3.82 -3.65 -0.74
C CYS A 71 3.97 -3.96 0.75
N ASN A 72 5.21 -3.87 1.25
CA ASN A 72 5.44 -3.59 2.66
C ASN A 72 5.30 -2.08 2.88
N THR A 73 4.54 -1.66 3.87
CA THR A 73 4.27 -0.24 4.12
C THR A 73 4.90 0.24 5.41
N PHE A 74 5.08 1.56 5.50
CA PHE A 74 5.80 2.22 6.59
C PHE A 74 4.95 3.35 7.18
N PRO A 75 3.79 3.05 7.79
CA PRO A 75 2.85 4.06 8.28
C PRO A 75 3.43 4.94 9.39
N ASP A 76 4.38 4.43 10.19
CA ASP A 76 5.11 5.22 11.19
C ASP A 76 5.98 6.33 10.59
N HIS A 77 6.23 6.26 9.27
CA HIS A 77 6.92 7.28 8.48
C HIS A 77 5.94 8.19 7.72
N ALA A 78 4.68 8.26 8.14
CA ALA A 78 3.68 9.11 7.51
C ALA A 78 4.04 10.59 7.59
N CYS A 79 3.87 11.29 6.47
CA CYS A 79 4.17 12.68 6.26
C CYS A 79 2.90 13.45 5.87
N GLY A 80 2.90 14.77 6.11
CA GLY A 80 1.81 15.67 5.69
C GLY A 80 1.86 16.07 4.22
N SER A 81 2.96 15.76 3.51
CA SER A 81 3.15 16.08 2.09
C SER A 81 3.71 14.90 1.31
N HIS A 82 3.38 14.83 0.01
CA HIS A 82 3.90 13.81 -0.90
C HIS A 82 5.43 13.88 -1.02
N ALA A 83 5.99 15.08 -1.17
CA ALA A 83 7.43 15.30 -1.34
C ALA A 83 8.24 14.82 -0.12
N ASP A 84 7.72 14.98 1.10
CA ASP A 84 8.38 14.49 2.32
C ASP A 84 8.37 12.96 2.38
N ALA A 85 7.27 12.34 1.97
CA ALA A 85 7.16 10.89 1.88
C ALA A 85 8.10 10.32 0.79
N GLU A 86 8.27 10.98 -0.35
CA GLU A 86 9.24 10.59 -1.38
C GLU A 86 10.68 10.66 -0.87
N ARG A 87 11.04 11.74 -0.16
CA ARG A 87 12.37 11.86 0.46
C ARG A 87 12.61 10.75 1.49
N THR A 88 11.59 10.39 2.25
CA THR A 88 11.68 9.30 3.23
C THR A 88 11.78 7.94 2.55
N LEU A 89 10.99 7.71 1.50
CA LEU A 89 11.06 6.52 0.66
C LEU A 89 12.47 6.33 0.07
N ALA A 90 13.07 7.40 -0.47
CA ALA A 90 14.42 7.35 -1.04
C ALA A 90 15.49 6.90 -0.02
N ARG A 91 15.30 7.20 1.28
CA ARG A 91 16.19 6.74 2.36
C ARG A 91 15.96 5.27 2.73
N LEU A 92 14.72 4.79 2.64
CA LEU A 92 14.34 3.41 2.96
C LEU A 92 14.67 2.42 1.83
N LEU A 93 14.67 2.90 0.58
CA LEU A 93 14.94 2.08 -0.60
C LEU A 93 16.37 1.54 -0.58
N LYS A 94 16.48 0.22 -0.53
CA LYS A 94 17.73 -0.51 -0.75
C LYS A 94 17.94 -0.70 -2.26
N ARG A 95 19.21 -0.79 -2.68
CA ARG A 95 19.60 -0.94 -4.09
C ARG A 95 18.81 -2.07 -4.78
N GLY A 96 18.23 -1.76 -5.93
CA GLY A 96 17.46 -2.70 -6.76
C GLY A 96 15.97 -2.85 -6.38
N ARG A 97 15.50 -2.23 -5.29
CA ARG A 97 14.08 -2.23 -4.93
C ARG A 97 13.35 -1.05 -5.55
N ARG A 98 12.07 -1.25 -5.85
CA ARG A 98 11.13 -0.20 -6.25
C ARG A 98 10.20 0.12 -5.08
N GLY A 99 9.68 1.33 -5.08
CA GLY A 99 8.73 1.79 -4.08
C GLY A 99 7.86 2.90 -4.62
N LEU A 100 6.83 3.23 -3.85
CA LEU A 100 5.84 4.25 -4.17
C LEU A 100 5.39 4.94 -2.89
N VAL A 101 4.77 6.10 -3.03
CA VAL A 101 4.12 6.81 -1.92
C VAL A 101 2.63 6.50 -1.95
N VAL A 102 2.11 5.99 -0.84
CA VAL A 102 0.67 5.77 -0.67
C VAL A 102 0.06 7.03 -0.07
N CYS A 103 -1.08 7.45 -0.61
CA CYS A 103 -1.89 8.55 -0.08
C CYS A 103 -3.19 8.00 0.51
N VAL A 104 -3.49 8.38 1.75
CA VAL A 104 -4.77 8.06 2.40
C VAL A 104 -5.44 9.33 2.90
N ALA A 105 -6.76 9.43 2.69
CA ALA A 105 -7.57 10.49 3.29
C ALA A 105 -7.80 10.16 4.78
N GLN A 106 -7.65 11.16 5.65
CA GLN A 106 -8.09 11.10 7.05
C GLN A 106 -9.50 11.65 7.21
#